data_AF-A0A967JFH0-F1
#
_entry.id   AF-A0A967JFH0-F1
#
_cell.length_a   1.000
_cell.length_b   1.000
_cell.length_c   1.000
_cell.angle_alpha   90.00
_cell.angle_beta   90.00
_cell.angle_gamma   90.00
#
_symmetry.space_group_name_H-M   'P 1'
#
loop_
_entity.id
_entity.type
_entity.pdbx_description
1 polymer ?
#
loop_
_entity_poly.entity_id
_entity_poly.type
_entity_poly.pdbx_seq_one_letter_code
_entity_poly.pdbx_strand_id
1 'polypeptide(L)'
;EIVNDTIGGVPVAVTYCPLCNTAITFDRRLEGEVLRLGVSGLLRNSDLVMWENGSDSLFQQITGEGIVGDFAGSRLEVVPSAIVRFADVRTGHPDAEVLSRDTGRPFPYGANPYQGYSSSDRPFLFDGEIDPRHPALSRVVGITVADESKAYPFSEIQAAGAVNDVVGSAPIVVLWGAADTADALDAGTIADSRGVGVGIAFDRRVGTDTLTFARIDDTTFEDLETGSTWTILGTAVAGPLEGTQLETIPHRNEFWFAWAAFFPEAPVYEA
;
A
#
# COMPACT_ATOMS: atom_id res chain seq x y z
N GLU A 1 -6.30 1.93 -13.33
CA GLU A 1 -4.90 2.23 -12.98
C GLU A 1 -4.78 3.57 -12.25
N ILE A 2 -5.33 4.69 -12.75
CA ILE A 2 -5.30 5.98 -12.00
C ILE A 2 -6.70 6.61 -11.94
N VAL A 3 -7.08 7.08 -10.76
CA VAL A 3 -8.29 7.87 -10.50
C VAL A 3 -7.86 9.22 -9.90
N ASN A 4 -8.33 10.31 -10.49
CA ASN A 4 -8.15 11.65 -9.93
C ASN A 4 -9.47 12.07 -9.30
N ASP A 5 -9.47 12.36 -7.99
CA ASP A 5 -10.68 12.73 -7.25
C ASP A 5 -10.38 13.84 -6.21
N THR A 6 -11.38 14.22 -5.43
CA THR A 6 -11.24 15.10 -4.26
C THR A 6 -11.96 14.47 -3.06
N ILE A 7 -11.19 14.05 -2.05
CA ILE A 7 -11.71 13.36 -0.86
C ILE A 7 -11.44 14.24 0.35
N GLY A 8 -12.46 14.59 1.13
CA GLY A 8 -12.30 15.47 2.30
C GLY A 8 -11.69 16.84 1.98
N GLY A 9 -11.85 17.33 0.75
CA GLY A 9 -11.24 18.58 0.26
C GLY A 9 -9.79 18.45 -0.22
N VAL A 10 -9.18 17.26 -0.14
CA VAL A 10 -7.82 16.99 -0.65
C VAL A 10 -7.93 16.43 -2.07
N PRO A 11 -7.35 17.08 -3.09
CA PRO A 11 -7.30 16.54 -4.44
C PRO A 11 -6.30 15.38 -4.49
N VAL A 12 -6.78 14.16 -4.76
CA VAL A 12 -5.96 12.94 -4.71
C VAL A 12 -5.83 12.25 -6.07
N ALA A 13 -4.71 11.57 -6.29
CA ALA A 13 -4.52 10.58 -7.34
C ALA A 13 -4.38 9.20 -6.70
N VAL A 14 -5.40 8.35 -6.82
CA VAL A 14 -5.31 6.94 -6.39
C VAL A 14 -4.76 6.13 -7.56
N THR A 15 -3.62 5.47 -7.35
CA THR A 15 -2.88 4.76 -8.39
C THR A 15 -2.73 3.28 -8.04
N TYR A 16 -2.74 2.42 -9.05
CA TYR A 16 -2.47 0.99 -8.91
C TYR A 16 -1.63 0.49 -10.09
N CYS A 17 -0.46 -0.08 -9.78
CA CYS A 17 0.45 -0.73 -10.71
C CYS A 17 0.31 -2.26 -10.55
N PRO A 18 -0.36 -2.96 -11.48
CA PRO A 18 -0.56 -4.42 -11.36
C PRO A 18 0.76 -5.20 -11.50
N LEU A 19 1.74 -4.66 -12.23
CA LEU A 19 3.03 -5.33 -12.45
C LEU A 19 3.88 -5.38 -11.18
N CYS A 20 3.77 -4.37 -10.31
CA CYS A 20 4.46 -4.27 -9.03
C CYS A 20 3.57 -4.65 -7.83
N ASN A 21 2.29 -4.96 -8.08
CA ASN A 21 1.25 -5.14 -7.06
C ASN A 21 1.17 -3.96 -6.08
N THR A 22 1.34 -2.73 -6.57
CA THR A 22 1.53 -1.54 -5.73
C THR A 22 0.35 -0.58 -5.85
N ALA A 23 -0.22 -0.18 -4.71
CA ALA A 23 -1.24 0.88 -4.62
C ALA A 23 -0.68 2.08 -3.85
N ILE A 24 -0.80 3.29 -4.41
CA ILE A 24 -0.32 4.53 -3.78
C ILE A 24 -1.30 5.64 -4.09
N THR A 25 -1.59 6.45 -3.07
CA THR A 25 -2.39 7.66 -3.21
C THR A 25 -1.50 8.88 -3.04
N PHE A 26 -1.59 9.83 -3.96
CA PHE A 26 -0.84 11.09 -3.90
C PHE A 26 -1.76 12.27 -3.69
N ASP A 27 -1.30 13.27 -2.94
CA ASP A 27 -1.83 14.63 -3.05
C ASP A 27 -1.38 15.20 -4.39
N ARG A 28 -2.34 15.71 -5.17
CA ARG A 28 -2.07 16.28 -6.49
C ARG A 28 -1.66 17.74 -6.44
N ARG A 29 -1.55 18.34 -5.25
CA ARG A 29 -1.04 19.70 -5.09
C ARG A 29 0.48 19.68 -5.15
N LEU A 30 1.04 20.38 -6.14
CA LEU A 30 2.48 20.54 -6.28
C LEU A 30 2.76 21.94 -6.80
N GLU A 31 3.66 22.65 -6.11
CA GLU A 31 4.12 24.00 -6.52
C GLU A 31 2.99 25.02 -6.81
N GLY A 32 1.85 24.89 -6.11
CA GLY A 32 0.69 25.78 -6.26
C GLY A 32 -0.30 25.35 -7.33
N GLU A 33 -0.06 24.24 -8.02
CA GLU A 33 -0.95 23.67 -9.04
C GLU A 33 -1.66 22.41 -8.51
N VAL A 34 -2.84 22.13 -9.05
CA VAL A 34 -3.54 20.84 -8.83
C VAL A 34 -3.38 20.02 -10.08
N LEU A 35 -2.43 19.10 -10.05
CA LEU A 35 -2.05 18.29 -11.18
C LEU A 35 -3.15 17.30 -11.56
N ARG A 36 -3.24 16.95 -12.83
CA ARG A 36 -4.00 15.78 -13.28
C ARG A 36 -3.02 14.74 -13.78
N LEU A 37 -3.06 13.55 -13.18
CA LEU A 37 -2.16 12.46 -13.49
C LEU A 37 -2.85 11.39 -14.33
N GLY A 38 -2.11 10.75 -15.23
CA GLY A 38 -2.61 9.64 -16.03
C GLY A 38 -1.55 8.61 -16.37
N VAL A 39 -1.98 7.50 -16.98
CA VAL A 39 -1.09 6.40 -17.38
C VAL A 39 -0.37 6.78 -18.68
N SER A 40 0.96 6.77 -18.69
CA SER A 40 1.75 7.16 -19.88
C SER A 40 1.94 6.03 -20.89
N GLY A 41 1.80 4.78 -20.43
CA GLY A 41 2.19 3.59 -21.19
C GLY A 41 3.68 3.26 -21.12
N LEU A 42 4.48 4.10 -20.45
CA LEU A 42 5.89 3.83 -20.15
C LEU A 42 6.03 3.10 -18.81
N LEU A 43 7.08 2.27 -18.73
CA LEU A 43 7.46 1.55 -17.53
C LEU A 43 8.93 1.83 -17.22
N ARG A 44 9.27 1.90 -15.93
CA ARG A 44 10.64 1.91 -15.43
C ARG A 44 10.73 0.90 -14.29
N ASN A 45 11.59 -0.11 -14.41
CA ASN A 45 11.65 -1.24 -13.48
C ASN A 45 10.29 -1.99 -13.35
N SER A 46 9.56 -2.13 -14.46
CA SER A 46 8.14 -2.56 -14.51
C SER A 46 7.14 -1.67 -13.80
N ASP A 47 7.59 -0.65 -13.07
CA ASP A 47 6.71 0.27 -12.39
C ASP A 47 6.13 1.29 -13.37
N LEU A 48 4.87 1.64 -13.12
CA LEU A 48 4.10 2.56 -13.94
C LEU A 48 4.74 3.95 -13.89
N VAL A 49 4.89 4.57 -15.06
CA VAL A 49 5.22 6.00 -15.18
C VAL A 49 3.95 6.79 -15.44
N MET A 50 3.69 7.79 -14.62
CA MET A 50 2.55 8.69 -14.73
C MET A 50 2.91 9.90 -15.59
N TRP A 51 2.00 10.38 -16.42
CA TRP A 51 2.12 11.70 -17.05
C TRP A 51 1.29 12.73 -16.28
N GLU A 52 1.72 13.97 -16.36
CA GLU A 52 1.03 15.16 -15.84
C GLU A 52 0.42 15.98 -16.99
N ASN A 53 -0.84 16.39 -16.81
CA ASN A 53 -1.59 17.16 -17.81
C ASN A 53 -1.28 18.67 -17.76
N GLY A 54 -0.32 19.11 -18.54
CA GLY A 54 -0.05 20.54 -18.73
C GLY A 54 1.36 20.77 -19.25
N SER A 55 2.32 20.12 -18.60
CA SER A 55 3.75 20.19 -18.92
C SER A 55 4.27 18.95 -19.66
N ASP A 56 3.46 17.89 -19.77
CA ASP A 56 3.88 16.54 -20.17
C ASP A 56 5.03 15.99 -19.29
N SER A 57 5.14 16.48 -18.05
CA SER A 57 6.07 15.93 -17.07
C SER A 57 5.73 14.48 -16.75
N LEU A 58 6.75 13.69 -16.45
CA LEU A 58 6.61 12.28 -16.08
C LEU A 58 6.99 12.09 -14.62
N PHE A 59 6.18 11.30 -13.91
CA PHE A 59 6.38 10.95 -12.51
C PHE A 59 6.51 9.43 -12.35
N GLN A 60 7.49 8.99 -11.56
CA GLN A 60 7.60 7.59 -11.15
C GLN A 60 6.52 7.27 -10.11
N GLN A 61 5.74 6.20 -10.29
CA GLN A 61 4.69 5.86 -9.33
C GLN A 61 5.27 5.52 -7.96
N ILE A 62 6.19 4.55 -7.85
CA ILE A 62 6.69 4.09 -6.53
C ILE A 62 7.30 5.20 -5.69
N THR A 63 8.07 6.11 -6.30
CA THR A 63 8.79 7.16 -5.57
C THR A 63 8.05 8.49 -5.51
N GLY A 64 7.01 8.69 -6.33
CA GLY A 64 6.32 9.97 -6.51
C GLY A 64 7.19 11.07 -7.14
N GLU A 65 8.40 10.74 -7.61
CA GLU A 65 9.38 11.70 -8.11
C GLU A 65 9.06 12.11 -9.56
N GLY A 66 9.14 13.41 -9.84
CA GLY A 66 9.17 13.91 -11.21
C GLY A 66 10.51 13.54 -11.87
N ILE A 67 10.48 12.70 -12.90
CA ILE A 67 11.68 12.16 -13.56
C ILE A 67 11.97 12.84 -14.90
N VAL A 68 10.99 13.50 -15.51
CA VAL A 68 11.11 14.24 -16.78
C VAL A 68 10.18 15.45 -16.74
N GLY A 69 10.59 16.54 -17.38
CA GLY A 69 9.76 17.72 -17.59
C GLY A 69 9.99 18.81 -16.53
N ASP A 70 9.04 19.73 -16.46
CA ASP A 70 9.13 20.92 -15.62
C ASP A 70 9.18 20.60 -14.12
N PHE A 71 8.55 19.49 -13.72
CA PHE A 71 8.55 19.01 -12.35
C PHE A 71 9.71 18.05 -12.03
N ALA A 72 10.74 17.96 -12.89
CA ALA A 72 11.87 17.06 -12.64
C ALA A 72 12.59 17.37 -11.31
N GLY A 73 12.78 16.35 -10.47
CA GLY A 73 13.37 16.46 -9.14
C GLY A 73 12.39 16.86 -8.02
N SER A 74 11.15 17.22 -8.37
CA SER A 74 10.08 17.39 -7.37
C SER A 74 9.53 16.02 -6.92
N ARG A 75 8.73 16.02 -5.85
CA ARG A 75 8.11 14.80 -5.32
C ARG A 75 6.68 15.06 -4.89
N LEU A 76 5.76 14.19 -5.32
CA LEU A 76 4.37 14.17 -4.85
C LEU A 76 4.31 13.69 -3.39
N GLU A 77 3.46 14.34 -2.60
CA GLU A 77 3.19 13.90 -1.22
C GLU A 77 2.31 12.65 -1.23
N VAL A 78 2.71 11.62 -0.49
CA VAL A 78 1.92 10.40 -0.34
C VAL A 78 0.85 10.62 0.71
N VAL A 79 -0.40 10.38 0.34
CA VAL A 79 -1.52 10.31 1.28
C VAL A 79 -1.60 8.87 1.81
N PRO A 80 -1.56 8.63 3.13
CA PRO A 80 -1.71 7.30 3.69
C PRO A 80 -2.97 6.60 3.17
N SER A 81 -2.81 5.41 2.61
CA SER A 81 -3.90 4.58 2.11
C SER A 81 -3.50 3.11 2.22
N ALA A 82 -4.47 2.22 2.35
CA ALA A 82 -4.23 0.79 2.52
C ALA A 82 -5.07 -0.03 1.55
N ILE A 83 -4.52 -1.15 1.10
CA ILE A 83 -5.33 -2.24 0.52
C ILE A 83 -6.01 -2.93 1.69
N VAL A 84 -7.31 -3.15 1.59
CA VAL A 84 -8.13 -3.74 2.66
C VAL A 84 -9.21 -4.62 2.06
N ARG A 85 -9.72 -5.57 2.84
CA ARG A 85 -10.91 -6.32 2.42
C ARG A 85 -12.10 -5.40 2.37
N PHE A 86 -12.90 -5.54 1.31
CA PHE A 86 -14.14 -4.78 1.21
C PHE A 86 -15.09 -5.05 2.39
N ALA A 87 -15.08 -6.26 2.95
CA ALA A 87 -15.87 -6.61 4.12
C ALA A 87 -15.46 -5.80 5.37
N ASP A 88 -14.17 -5.53 5.55
CA ASP A 88 -13.65 -4.74 6.67
C ASP A 88 -14.10 -3.28 6.54
N VAL A 89 -13.99 -2.69 5.35
CA VAL A 89 -14.48 -1.32 5.09
C VAL A 89 -15.98 -1.23 5.29
N ARG A 90 -16.77 -2.16 4.75
CA ARG A 90 -18.23 -2.15 4.90
C ARG A 90 -18.68 -2.25 6.36
N THR A 91 -17.87 -2.89 7.21
CA THR A 91 -18.17 -3.07 8.63
C THR A 91 -17.68 -1.88 9.46
N GLY A 92 -16.43 -1.44 9.28
CA GLY A 92 -15.82 -0.35 10.04
C GLY A 92 -16.19 1.05 9.56
N HIS A 93 -16.56 1.19 8.29
CA HIS A 93 -16.93 2.46 7.64
C HIS A 93 -18.19 2.28 6.78
N PRO A 94 -19.38 2.06 7.39
CA PRO A 94 -20.62 1.81 6.65
C PRO A 94 -21.05 2.97 5.74
N ASP A 95 -20.59 4.19 6.04
CA ASP A 95 -20.85 5.40 5.26
C ASP A 95 -19.79 5.66 4.17
N ALA A 96 -18.80 4.78 4.02
CA ALA A 96 -17.76 4.94 3.00
C ALA A 96 -18.35 4.89 1.59
N GLU A 97 -17.95 5.85 0.76
CA GLU A 97 -18.34 5.89 -0.65
C GLU A 97 -17.53 4.88 -1.47
N VAL A 98 -18.18 4.28 -2.46
CA VAL A 98 -17.56 3.33 -3.39
C VAL A 98 -17.55 3.94 -4.77
N LEU A 99 -16.37 3.98 -5.40
CA LEU A 99 -16.23 4.49 -6.76
C LEU A 99 -17.15 3.73 -7.73
N SER A 100 -17.95 4.48 -8.49
CA SER A 100 -18.90 3.91 -9.44
C SER A 100 -18.21 3.14 -10.56
N ARG A 101 -18.84 2.03 -10.97
CA ARG A 101 -18.47 1.29 -12.20
C ARG A 101 -19.08 1.91 -13.46
N ASP A 102 -20.02 2.84 -13.32
CA ASP A 102 -20.62 3.59 -14.42
C ASP A 102 -19.66 4.68 -14.91
N THR A 103 -18.69 4.26 -15.72
CA THR A 103 -17.63 5.13 -16.25
C THR A 103 -17.89 5.58 -17.69
N GLY A 104 -19.05 5.25 -18.25
CA GLY A 104 -19.34 5.44 -19.69
C GLY A 104 -18.52 4.56 -20.63
N ARG A 105 -17.75 3.59 -20.10
CA ARG A 105 -16.96 2.62 -20.87
C ARG A 105 -17.32 1.18 -20.47
N PRO A 106 -17.40 0.24 -21.43
CA PRO A 106 -17.74 -1.16 -21.15
C PRO A 106 -16.51 -1.92 -20.64
N PHE A 107 -15.98 -1.54 -19.48
CA PHE A 107 -14.90 -2.28 -18.83
C PHE A 107 -15.46 -3.41 -17.94
N PRO A 108 -14.95 -4.65 -18.06
CA PRO A 108 -15.38 -5.76 -17.23
C PRO A 108 -14.72 -5.69 -15.84
N TYR A 109 -15.20 -4.78 -14.97
CA TYR A 109 -14.71 -4.68 -13.60
C TYR A 109 -14.84 -6.02 -12.86
N GLY A 110 -13.73 -6.46 -12.24
CA GLY A 110 -13.62 -7.76 -11.57
C GLY A 110 -12.96 -8.86 -12.42
N ALA A 111 -12.82 -8.64 -13.73
CA ALA A 111 -11.98 -9.47 -14.59
C ALA A 111 -10.51 -9.03 -14.49
N ASN A 112 -9.61 -9.99 -14.33
CA ASN A 112 -8.17 -9.77 -14.18
C ASN A 112 -7.45 -10.11 -15.50
N PRO A 113 -6.79 -9.13 -16.17
CA PRO A 113 -6.02 -9.38 -17.38
C PRO A 113 -4.62 -9.96 -17.10
N TYR A 114 -4.19 -10.05 -15.84
CA TYR A 114 -2.89 -10.55 -15.40
C TYR A 114 -3.00 -11.92 -14.71
N GLN A 115 -3.86 -12.80 -15.24
CA GLN A 115 -4.08 -14.13 -14.66
C GLN A 115 -2.77 -14.91 -14.50
N GLY A 116 -2.56 -15.48 -13.31
CA GLY A 116 -1.41 -16.30 -12.94
C GLY A 116 -0.12 -15.52 -12.70
N TYR A 117 -0.15 -14.19 -12.76
CA TYR A 117 1.05 -13.39 -12.67
C TYR A 117 1.72 -13.49 -11.29
N SER A 118 0.95 -13.43 -10.20
CA SER A 118 1.50 -13.53 -8.84
C SER A 118 2.08 -14.90 -8.48
N SER A 119 1.89 -15.90 -9.34
CA SER A 119 2.42 -17.26 -9.22
C SER A 119 3.50 -17.56 -10.28
N SER A 120 3.91 -16.56 -11.06
CA SER A 120 5.00 -16.66 -12.02
C SER A 120 6.36 -16.74 -11.30
N ASP A 121 7.35 -17.33 -11.95
CA ASP A 121 8.74 -17.32 -11.47
C ASP A 121 9.48 -16.02 -11.82
N ARG A 122 8.95 -15.24 -12.77
CA ARG A 122 9.59 -14.02 -13.27
C ARG A 122 8.61 -12.85 -13.37
N PRO A 123 9.03 -11.64 -12.93
CA PRO A 123 8.25 -10.42 -13.15
C PRO A 123 8.07 -10.14 -14.63
N PHE A 124 6.92 -9.58 -15.00
CA PHE A 124 6.63 -9.21 -16.38
C PHE A 124 7.24 -7.84 -16.68
N LEU A 125 7.80 -7.69 -17.89
CA LEU A 125 8.37 -6.44 -18.40
C LEU A 125 9.46 -5.84 -17.49
N PHE A 126 10.13 -6.70 -16.70
CA PHE A 126 11.26 -6.33 -15.85
C PHE A 126 12.55 -6.83 -16.49
N ASP A 127 13.48 -5.92 -16.74
CA ASP A 127 14.80 -6.18 -17.31
C ASP A 127 15.95 -5.85 -16.35
N GLY A 128 15.63 -5.45 -15.11
CA GLY A 128 16.60 -5.20 -14.05
C GLY A 128 17.16 -6.47 -13.40
N GLU A 129 18.09 -6.27 -12.46
CA GLU A 129 18.65 -7.37 -11.66
C GLU A 129 17.66 -7.80 -10.57
N ILE A 130 17.46 -9.11 -10.43
CA ILE A 130 16.63 -9.67 -9.35
C ILE A 130 17.47 -9.74 -8.08
N ASP A 131 17.02 -9.04 -7.05
CA ASP A 131 17.63 -9.12 -5.74
C ASP A 131 17.41 -10.51 -5.12
N PRO A 132 18.48 -11.24 -4.77
CA PRO A 132 18.40 -12.63 -4.35
C PRO A 132 17.93 -12.82 -2.90
N ARG A 133 17.73 -11.75 -2.10
CA ARG A 133 17.31 -11.86 -0.69
C ARG A 133 15.94 -12.51 -0.55
N HIS A 134 15.04 -12.31 -1.51
CA HIS A 134 13.72 -12.94 -1.55
C HIS A 134 13.29 -13.31 -2.98
N PRO A 135 12.35 -14.26 -3.15
CA PRO A 135 11.76 -14.54 -4.46
C PRO A 135 11.14 -13.27 -5.06
N ALA A 136 11.38 -13.03 -6.35
CA ALA A 136 10.99 -11.78 -7.03
C ALA A 136 9.53 -11.38 -6.82
N LEU A 137 8.60 -12.34 -6.93
CA LEU A 137 7.16 -12.14 -6.79
C LEU A 137 6.62 -12.51 -5.40
N SER A 138 7.49 -12.70 -4.41
CA SER A 138 7.08 -12.65 -3.00
C SER A 138 6.65 -11.22 -2.65
N ARG A 139 5.83 -11.08 -1.60
CA ARG A 139 5.26 -9.79 -1.20
C ARG A 139 5.92 -9.25 0.07
N VAL A 140 6.05 -7.95 0.11
CA VAL A 140 6.53 -7.19 1.26
C VAL A 140 5.58 -6.03 1.56
N VAL A 141 5.55 -5.60 2.81
CA VAL A 141 5.14 -4.25 3.16
C VAL A 141 6.38 -3.37 3.15
N GLY A 142 6.44 -2.43 2.21
CA GLY A 142 7.42 -1.39 2.17
C GLY A 142 6.99 -0.19 3.00
N ILE A 143 7.86 0.28 3.90
CA ILE A 143 7.63 1.48 4.71
C ILE A 143 8.77 2.46 4.47
N THR A 144 8.42 3.72 4.21
CA THR A 144 9.38 4.83 4.15
C THR A 144 8.91 5.93 5.08
N VAL A 145 9.74 6.27 6.07
CA VAL A 145 9.50 7.40 6.99
C VAL A 145 10.67 8.36 6.85
N ALA A 146 10.37 9.61 6.48
CA ALA A 146 11.38 10.56 6.01
C ALA A 146 12.19 9.94 4.85
N ASP A 147 13.47 9.67 5.06
CA ASP A 147 14.37 9.06 4.07
C ASP A 147 14.80 7.64 4.46
N GLU A 148 14.25 7.09 5.55
CA GLU A 148 14.55 5.74 6.00
C GLU A 148 13.49 4.77 5.50
N SER A 149 13.95 3.73 4.80
CA SER A 149 13.09 2.73 4.18
C SER A 149 13.39 1.35 4.73
N LYS A 150 12.35 0.55 4.98
CA LYS A 150 12.47 -0.84 5.44
C LYS A 150 11.38 -1.70 4.81
N ALA A 151 11.74 -2.91 4.40
CA ALA A 151 10.80 -3.89 3.91
C ALA A 151 10.46 -4.92 4.98
N TYR A 152 9.20 -5.35 5.00
CA TYR A 152 8.69 -6.36 5.91
C TYR A 152 8.08 -7.49 5.08
N PRO A 153 8.74 -8.67 4.99
CA PRO A 153 8.21 -9.77 4.19
C PRO A 153 6.88 -10.26 4.73
N PHE A 154 5.93 -10.56 3.84
CA PHE A 154 4.61 -11.07 4.22
C PHE A 154 4.72 -12.34 5.08
N SER A 155 5.71 -13.20 4.83
CA SER A 155 5.94 -14.41 5.64
C SER A 155 6.23 -14.10 7.11
N GLU A 156 7.06 -13.07 7.35
CA GLU A 156 7.44 -12.65 8.70
C GLU A 156 6.25 -11.97 9.41
N ILE A 157 5.57 -11.06 8.71
CA ILE A 157 4.40 -10.36 9.26
C ILE A 157 3.27 -11.36 9.56
N GLN A 158 3.02 -12.32 8.66
CA GLN A 158 2.02 -13.37 8.85
C GLN A 158 2.33 -14.23 10.08
N ALA A 159 3.59 -14.65 10.25
CA ALA A 159 4.00 -15.44 11.39
C ALA A 159 3.78 -14.68 12.71
N ALA A 160 4.25 -13.43 12.78
CA ALA A 160 4.14 -12.59 13.99
C ALA A 160 2.70 -12.13 14.28
N GLY A 161 1.93 -11.83 13.23
CA GLY A 161 0.59 -11.22 13.32
C GLY A 161 0.61 -9.72 13.57
N ALA A 162 1.45 -9.25 14.48
CA ALA A 162 1.73 -7.85 14.68
C ALA A 162 3.24 -7.66 14.82
N VAL A 163 3.85 -6.89 13.92
CA VAL A 163 5.27 -6.56 13.97
C VAL A 163 5.42 -5.19 14.59
N ASN A 164 5.94 -5.13 15.81
CA ASN A 164 6.24 -3.88 16.51
C ASN A 164 7.70 -3.51 16.27
N ASP A 165 7.95 -2.37 15.63
CA ASP A 165 9.28 -1.99 15.18
C ASP A 165 9.48 -0.47 15.22
N VAL A 166 10.65 -0.02 14.77
CA VAL A 166 10.98 1.39 14.56
C VAL A 166 11.58 1.56 13.17
N VAL A 167 11.02 2.47 12.37
CA VAL A 167 11.59 2.90 11.08
C VAL A 167 12.05 4.35 11.25
N GLY A 168 13.37 4.55 11.21
CA GLY A 168 14.00 5.80 11.60
C GLY A 168 13.64 6.22 13.02
N SER A 169 12.82 7.27 13.15
CA SER A 169 12.34 7.75 14.45
C SER A 169 10.88 7.40 14.74
N ALA A 170 10.16 6.80 13.80
CA ALA A 170 8.76 6.45 13.97
C ALA A 170 8.63 5.05 14.59
N PRO A 171 8.06 4.92 15.80
CA PRO A 171 7.63 3.62 16.30
C PRO A 171 6.39 3.17 15.52
N ILE A 172 6.50 2.04 14.84
CA ILE A 172 5.44 1.54 13.97
C ILE A 172 4.98 0.16 14.41
N VAL A 173 3.73 -0.15 14.07
CA VAL A 173 3.20 -1.51 14.07
C VAL A 173 2.73 -1.87 12.67
N VAL A 174 3.13 -3.04 12.18
CA VAL A 174 2.53 -3.65 10.98
C VAL A 174 1.56 -4.74 11.43
N LEU A 175 0.27 -4.50 11.24
CA LEU A 175 -0.80 -5.44 11.57
C LEU A 175 -1.10 -6.33 10.35
N TRP A 176 -1.20 -7.64 10.58
CA TRP A 176 -1.49 -8.62 9.53
C TRP A 176 -2.99 -8.90 9.41
N GLY A 177 -3.58 -8.54 8.27
CA GLY A 177 -4.90 -9.00 7.87
C GLY A 177 -4.83 -10.39 7.25
N ALA A 178 -5.65 -11.32 7.75
CA ALA A 178 -5.63 -12.73 7.36
C ALA A 178 -5.82 -12.99 5.85
N ALA A 179 -5.52 -14.23 5.46
CA ALA A 179 -5.33 -14.71 4.10
C ALA A 179 -6.62 -14.84 3.25
N ASP A 180 -7.65 -14.02 3.49
CA ASP A 180 -8.86 -13.93 2.67
C ASP A 180 -8.94 -12.63 1.86
N THR A 181 -7.95 -11.74 1.98
CA THR A 181 -7.75 -10.67 0.99
C THR A 181 -7.36 -11.29 -0.35
N ALA A 182 -8.30 -11.30 -1.30
CA ALA A 182 -8.13 -11.93 -2.62
C ALA A 182 -6.97 -11.31 -3.41
N ASP A 183 -6.18 -12.16 -4.05
CA ASP A 183 -5.10 -11.74 -4.94
C ASP A 183 -5.66 -11.19 -6.26
N ALA A 184 -5.46 -9.90 -6.52
CA ALA A 184 -5.94 -9.27 -7.76
C ALA A 184 -5.22 -9.75 -9.03
N LEU A 185 -4.18 -10.59 -8.91
CA LEU A 185 -3.27 -11.00 -9.97
C LEU A 185 -3.19 -12.54 -10.12
N ASP A 186 -4.13 -13.29 -9.52
CA ASP A 186 -4.16 -14.75 -9.52
C ASP A 186 -5.17 -15.32 -10.54
N ALA A 187 -6.47 -15.40 -10.23
CA ALA A 187 -7.47 -15.95 -11.14
C ALA A 187 -7.99 -14.90 -12.14
N GLY A 188 -8.63 -15.35 -13.23
CA GLY A 188 -9.25 -14.46 -14.22
C GLY A 188 -10.45 -13.66 -13.69
N THR A 189 -11.05 -14.13 -12.59
CA THR A 189 -12.05 -13.41 -11.79
C THR A 189 -11.47 -13.18 -10.40
N ILE A 190 -11.40 -11.94 -9.93
CA ILE A 190 -10.76 -11.63 -8.63
C ILE A 190 -11.43 -12.37 -7.46
N ALA A 191 -12.75 -12.53 -7.50
CA ALA A 191 -13.50 -13.25 -6.47
C ALA A 191 -13.14 -14.75 -6.33
N ASP A 192 -12.55 -15.35 -7.38
CA ASP A 192 -12.13 -16.76 -7.39
C ASP A 192 -10.65 -16.94 -7.05
N SER A 193 -9.94 -15.84 -6.76
CA SER A 193 -8.51 -15.85 -6.49
C SER A 193 -8.20 -16.36 -5.10
N ARG A 194 -7.03 -16.96 -4.93
CA ARG A 194 -6.50 -17.28 -3.59
C ARG A 194 -6.36 -16.00 -2.77
N GLY A 195 -6.50 -16.11 -1.45
CA GLY A 195 -6.19 -14.98 -0.59
C GLY A 195 -4.69 -14.92 -0.25
N VAL A 196 -4.17 -13.70 -0.14
CA VAL A 196 -2.75 -13.38 0.04
C VAL A 196 -2.46 -12.61 1.33
N GLY A 197 -3.52 -12.18 2.02
CA GLY A 197 -3.40 -11.32 3.19
C GLY A 197 -2.96 -9.91 2.83
N VAL A 198 -2.81 -9.08 3.86
CA VAL A 198 -2.38 -7.69 3.71
C VAL A 198 -1.72 -7.22 4.99
N GLY A 199 -0.71 -6.37 4.89
CA GLY A 199 -0.16 -5.67 6.03
C GLY A 199 -0.55 -4.19 6.02
N ILE A 200 -0.93 -3.67 7.18
CA ILE A 200 -1.25 -2.25 7.37
C ILE A 200 -0.35 -1.68 8.45
N ALA A 201 0.37 -0.61 8.11
CA ALA A 201 1.29 0.02 9.04
C ALA A 201 0.65 1.23 9.73
N PHE A 202 0.84 1.31 11.05
CA PHE A 202 0.36 2.40 11.88
C PHE A 202 1.48 2.96 12.75
N ASP A 203 1.34 4.23 13.13
CA ASP A 203 2.08 4.79 14.25
C ASP A 203 1.48 4.19 15.52
N ARG A 204 2.32 3.55 16.34
CA ARG A 204 1.86 2.88 17.56
C ARG A 204 1.84 3.81 18.77
N ARG A 205 2.01 5.12 18.58
CA ARG A 205 1.87 6.12 19.64
C ARG A 205 0.41 6.53 19.82
N VAL A 206 -0.05 6.48 21.06
CA VAL A 206 -1.36 7.01 21.47
C VAL A 206 -1.15 7.92 22.68
N GLY A 207 -1.39 9.21 22.50
CA GLY A 207 -1.06 10.20 23.51
C GLY A 207 0.45 10.24 23.78
N THR A 208 0.86 9.91 25.02
CA THR A 208 2.27 9.86 25.41
C THR A 208 2.87 8.45 25.35
N ASP A 209 2.04 7.43 25.14
CA ASP A 209 2.44 6.04 25.25
C ASP A 209 2.78 5.47 23.88
N THR A 210 3.77 4.58 23.86
CA THR A 210 4.08 3.75 22.69
C THR A 210 3.57 2.35 22.96
N LEU A 211 2.54 1.95 22.23
CA LEU A 211 1.84 0.69 22.43
C LEU A 211 2.60 -0.48 21.80
N THR A 212 2.41 -1.66 22.35
CA THR A 212 2.92 -2.94 21.85
C THR A 212 1.75 -3.83 21.51
N PHE A 213 1.62 -4.21 20.26
CA PHE A 213 0.48 -4.98 19.77
C PHE A 213 0.78 -6.48 19.70
N ALA A 214 -0.19 -7.30 20.07
CA ALA A 214 -0.18 -8.73 19.86
C ALA A 214 -1.47 -9.15 19.13
N ARG A 215 -1.38 -10.12 18.23
CA ARG A 215 -2.56 -10.68 17.55
C ARG A 215 -3.37 -11.53 18.52
N ILE A 216 -4.68 -11.29 18.61
CA ILE A 216 -5.63 -12.13 19.35
C ILE A 216 -6.14 -13.24 18.41
N ASP A 217 -6.65 -12.83 17.24
CA ASP A 217 -7.19 -13.70 16.20
C ASP A 217 -6.93 -13.14 14.79
N ASP A 218 -7.56 -13.69 13.77
CA ASP A 218 -7.38 -13.30 12.37
C ASP A 218 -7.79 -11.85 12.04
N THR A 219 -8.52 -11.19 12.94
CA THR A 219 -9.15 -9.88 12.71
C THR A 219 -8.91 -8.86 13.82
N THR A 220 -8.45 -9.30 14.99
CA THR A 220 -8.30 -8.45 16.17
C THR A 220 -6.94 -8.55 16.84
N PHE A 221 -6.55 -7.45 17.50
CA PHE A 221 -5.27 -7.25 18.15
C PHE A 221 -5.48 -6.68 19.56
N GLU A 222 -4.56 -6.95 20.46
CA GLU A 222 -4.50 -6.36 21.80
C GLU A 222 -3.29 -5.45 21.91
N ASP A 223 -3.43 -4.26 22.50
CA ASP A 223 -2.27 -3.53 23.02
C ASP A 223 -1.95 -3.98 24.45
N LEU A 224 -0.69 -4.29 24.73
CA LEU A 224 -0.28 -4.91 26.00
C LEU A 224 -0.24 -3.91 27.18
N GLU A 225 -0.23 -2.61 26.90
CA GLU A 225 -0.13 -1.57 27.91
C GLU A 225 -1.49 -1.27 28.56
N THR A 226 -2.58 -1.29 27.78
CA THR A 226 -3.93 -0.99 28.28
C THR A 226 -4.89 -2.19 28.21
N GLY A 227 -4.55 -3.21 27.42
CA GLY A 227 -5.44 -4.35 27.14
C GLY A 227 -6.62 -3.98 26.24
N SER A 228 -6.53 -2.89 25.46
CA SER A 228 -7.60 -2.53 24.52
C SER A 228 -7.54 -3.44 23.30
N THR A 229 -8.71 -3.74 22.73
CA THR A 229 -8.85 -4.55 21.52
C THR A 229 -9.00 -3.66 20.30
N TRP A 230 -8.26 -3.97 19.24
CA TRP A 230 -8.15 -3.18 18.03
C TRP A 230 -8.51 -4.01 16.80
N THR A 231 -9.14 -3.39 15.82
CA THR A 231 -9.36 -3.99 14.50
C THR A 231 -8.13 -3.85 13.61
N ILE A 232 -8.09 -4.59 12.51
CA ILE A 232 -7.08 -4.43 11.45
C ILE A 232 -7.01 -3.01 10.87
N LEU A 233 -8.10 -2.23 10.95
CA LEU A 233 -8.15 -0.83 10.49
C LEU A 233 -7.56 0.16 11.52
N GLY A 234 -7.02 -0.33 12.64
CA GLY A 234 -6.40 0.50 13.66
C GLY A 234 -7.41 1.22 14.56
N THR A 235 -8.66 0.77 14.59
CA THR A 235 -9.69 1.31 15.50
C THR A 235 -9.80 0.45 16.76
N ALA A 236 -9.71 1.06 17.93
CA ALA A 236 -9.98 0.41 19.21
C ALA A 236 -11.49 0.20 19.40
N VAL A 237 -11.92 -1.04 19.62
CA VAL A 237 -13.33 -1.45 19.72
C VAL A 237 -13.74 -1.91 21.11
N ALA A 238 -12.78 -2.09 22.02
CA ALA A 238 -13.05 -2.42 23.42
C ALA A 238 -11.85 -2.02 24.29
N GLY A 239 -12.10 -1.81 25.58
CA GLY A 239 -11.06 -1.50 26.57
C GLY A 239 -10.83 0.01 26.77
N PRO A 240 -9.80 0.39 27.54
CA PRO A 240 -9.57 1.79 27.93
C PRO A 240 -9.42 2.79 26.77
N LEU A 241 -8.98 2.34 25.60
CA LEU A 241 -8.76 3.18 24.41
C LEU A 241 -9.91 3.11 23.39
N GLU A 242 -11.05 2.50 23.73
CA GLU A 242 -12.22 2.38 22.83
C GLU A 242 -12.57 3.69 22.11
N GLY A 243 -12.77 3.61 20.79
CA GLY A 243 -13.04 4.76 19.91
C GLY A 243 -11.80 5.48 19.40
N THR A 244 -10.59 5.12 19.87
CA THR A 244 -9.33 5.66 19.34
C THR A 244 -9.02 5.08 17.96
N GLN A 245 -8.48 5.93 17.08
CA GLN A 245 -7.98 5.56 15.75
C GLN A 245 -6.47 5.76 15.72
N LEU A 246 -5.72 4.72 15.33
CA LEU A 246 -4.29 4.84 15.04
C LEU A 246 -4.07 5.63 13.76
N GLU A 247 -2.99 6.40 13.75
CA GLU A 247 -2.53 7.12 12.56
C GLU A 247 -1.87 6.14 11.58
N THR A 248 -2.36 6.06 10.35
CA THR A 248 -1.78 5.19 9.32
C THR A 248 -0.45 5.77 8.84
N ILE A 249 0.59 4.93 8.85
CA ILE A 249 1.89 5.28 8.28
C ILE A 249 1.83 5.03 6.76
N PRO A 250 2.37 5.92 5.91
CA PRO A 250 2.55 5.62 4.49
C PRO A 250 3.31 4.30 4.29
N HIS A 251 2.63 3.33 3.69
CA HIS A 251 3.17 2.01 3.43
C HIS A 251 2.63 1.49 2.09
N ARG A 252 3.31 0.48 1.55
CA ARG A 252 2.92 -0.16 0.29
C ARG A 252 3.00 -1.66 0.45
N ASN A 253 1.94 -2.35 0.06
CA ASN A 253 2.02 -3.78 -0.18
C ASN A 253 2.49 -3.91 -1.63
N GLU A 254 3.61 -4.60 -1.88
CA GLU A 254 4.19 -4.70 -3.23
C GLU A 254 5.00 -5.98 -3.40
N PHE A 255 5.36 -6.31 -4.65
CA PHE A 255 6.28 -7.41 -4.93
C PHE A 255 7.71 -7.02 -4.57
N TRP A 256 8.48 -8.00 -4.09
CA TRP A 256 9.87 -7.82 -3.68
C TRP A 256 10.75 -7.22 -4.77
N PHE A 257 10.64 -7.69 -6.01
CA PHE A 257 11.46 -7.19 -7.10
C PHE A 257 11.26 -5.69 -7.33
N ALA A 258 10.02 -5.19 -7.15
CA ALA A 258 9.70 -3.79 -7.33
C ALA A 258 10.31 -2.96 -6.20
N TRP A 259 10.09 -3.37 -4.94
CA TRP A 259 10.72 -2.73 -3.78
C TRP A 259 12.24 -2.66 -3.95
N ALA A 260 12.89 -3.79 -4.22
CA ALA A 260 14.35 -3.88 -4.32
C ALA A 260 14.92 -3.05 -5.47
N ALA A 261 14.18 -2.87 -6.58
CA ALA A 261 14.62 -2.04 -7.70
C ALA A 261 14.68 -0.54 -7.36
N PHE A 262 13.89 -0.07 -6.39
CA PHE A 262 13.87 1.33 -5.96
C PHE A 262 14.59 1.56 -4.62
N PHE A 263 14.67 0.55 -3.77
CA PHE A 263 15.26 0.61 -2.43
C PHE A 263 16.25 -0.56 -2.20
N PRO A 264 17.29 -0.69 -3.04
CA PRO A 264 18.18 -1.87 -3.03
C PRO A 264 18.93 -2.05 -1.71
N GLU A 265 19.30 -0.95 -1.05
CA GLU A 265 20.04 -1.00 0.22
C GLU A 265 19.14 -1.01 1.46
N ALA A 266 17.80 -0.97 1.28
CA ALA A 266 16.90 -0.94 2.42
C ALA A 266 17.02 -2.24 3.23
N PRO A 267 17.10 -2.15 4.57
CA PRO A 267 17.04 -3.32 5.43
C PRO A 267 15.72 -4.06 5.23
N VAL A 268 15.79 -5.37 5.45
CA VAL A 268 14.62 -6.24 5.49
C VAL A 268 14.43 -6.69 6.94
N TYR A 269 13.17 -6.68 7.39
CA TYR A 269 12.81 -7.19 8.71
C TYR A 269 13.03 -8.71 8.76
N GLU A 270 13.70 -9.14 9.83
CA GLU A 270 13.87 -10.55 10.21
C GLU A 270 13.51 -10.64 11.70
N ALA A 271 12.70 -11.62 12.07
CA ALA A 271 12.22 -11.82 13.45
C ALA A 271 13.28 -12.43 14.39
#